data_AF-A0A653TLS3-F1
#
_entry.id   AF-A0A653TLS3-F1
#
_cell.length_a   1.000
_cell.length_b   1.000
_cell.length_c   1.000
_cell.angle_alpha   90.00
_cell.angle_beta   90.00
_cell.angle_gamma   90.00
#
_symmetry.space_group_name_H-M   'P 1'
#
loop_
_entity.id
_entity.type
_entity.pdbx_description
1 polymer ?
#
loop_
_entity_poly.entity_id
_entity_poly.type
_entity_poly.pdbx_seq_one_letter_code
_entity_poly.pdbx_strand_id
1 'polypeptide(L)'
;MSYQIEQMITTLSNKVLRLQNVKSDNDYSGGGWYEDISYAMFLYGDFTFKYVVETFRSISGGGLSMPYQNREEHFGNWKITYENFTTYITFTFEDYSQQKYETQNLGTGLQKMGEHTWNRYLIT
;
A
#
# COMPACT_ATOMS: atom_id res chain seq x y z
N MET A 1 19.78 4.94 -18.90
CA MET A 1 18.76 4.22 -18.10
C MET A 1 17.66 3.81 -19.09
N SER A 2 16.92 2.70 -18.89
CA SER A 2 15.92 2.30 -19.90
C SER A 2 14.71 3.23 -19.86
N TYR A 3 14.09 3.47 -21.02
CA TYR A 3 12.90 4.32 -21.14
C TYR A 3 11.77 3.87 -20.21
N GLN A 4 11.58 2.56 -20.05
CA GLN A 4 10.58 1.96 -19.17
C GLN A 4 10.83 2.30 -17.69
N ILE A 5 12.10 2.30 -17.27
CA ILE A 5 12.49 2.68 -15.90
C ILE A 5 12.17 4.14 -15.65
N GLU A 6 12.58 5.04 -16.55
CA GLU A 6 12.36 6.49 -16.41
C GLU A 6 10.87 6.85 -16.39
N GLN A 7 10.07 6.21 -17.25
CA GLN A 7 8.62 6.40 -17.29
C GLN A 7 7.95 5.96 -15.99
N MET A 8 8.35 4.82 -15.43
CA MET A 8 7.80 4.31 -14.18
C MET A 8 8.22 5.16 -12.98
N ILE A 9 9.50 5.59 -12.93
CA ILE A 9 9.98 6.53 -11.91
C ILE A 9 9.15 7.81 -11.97
N THR A 10 8.95 8.38 -13.16
CA THR A 10 8.14 9.59 -13.33
C THR A 10 6.69 9.40 -12.87
N THR A 11 6.12 8.22 -13.14
CA THR A 11 4.76 7.87 -12.75
C THR A 11 4.59 7.79 -11.23
N LEU A 12 5.59 7.24 -10.52
CA LEU A 12 5.52 6.92 -9.10
C LEU A 12 6.14 7.98 -8.18
N SER A 13 7.05 8.82 -8.68
CA SER A 13 7.70 9.84 -7.87
C SER A 13 6.69 10.85 -7.31
N ASN A 14 6.82 11.16 -6.02
CA ASN A 14 5.91 12.01 -5.25
C ASN A 14 4.45 11.53 -5.34
N LYS A 15 4.23 10.23 -5.19
CA LYS A 15 2.90 9.62 -5.16
C LYS A 15 2.69 8.80 -3.91
N VAL A 16 1.43 8.63 -3.54
CA VAL A 16 1.00 7.65 -2.54
C VAL A 16 0.16 6.58 -3.21
N LEU A 17 0.51 5.32 -3.02
CA LEU A 17 -0.29 4.17 -3.40
C LEU A 17 -1.16 3.79 -2.21
N ARG A 18 -2.48 3.70 -2.40
CA ARG A 18 -3.45 3.33 -1.35
C ARG A 18 -4.23 2.08 -1.73
N LEU A 19 -4.38 1.20 -0.76
CA LEU A 19 -5.23 0.01 -0.81
C LEU A 19 -6.03 -0.02 0.50
N GLN A 20 -7.31 -0.35 0.42
CA GLN A 20 -8.18 -0.47 1.59
C GLN A 20 -8.95 -1.78 1.50
N ASN A 21 -9.01 -2.50 2.61
CA ASN A 21 -9.77 -3.73 2.74
C ASN A 21 -10.72 -3.61 3.92
N VAL A 22 -12.02 -3.55 3.62
CA VAL A 22 -13.07 -3.46 4.63
C VAL A 22 -13.82 -4.77 4.66
N LYS A 23 -13.93 -5.36 5.85
CA LYS A 23 -14.77 -6.51 6.14
C LYS A 23 -15.74 -6.14 7.23
N SER A 24 -16.99 -6.55 7.06
CA SER A 24 -18.01 -6.37 8.07
C SER A 24 -18.97 -7.53 8.03
N ASP A 25 -19.43 -7.95 9.21
CA ASP A 25 -20.57 -8.84 9.36
C ASP A 25 -21.56 -8.20 10.33
N ASN A 26 -22.83 -8.28 9.98
CA ASN A 26 -23.94 -7.85 10.81
C ASN A 26 -24.84 -9.07 10.96
N ASP A 27 -24.80 -9.73 12.12
CA ASP A 27 -25.81 -10.72 12.43
C ASP A 27 -27.08 -10.02 12.94
N TYR A 28 -28.25 -10.47 12.48
CA TYR A 28 -29.55 -9.92 12.91
C TYR A 28 -29.85 -10.23 14.40
N SER A 29 -28.88 -10.78 15.15
CA SER A 29 -28.96 -11.10 16.58
C SER A 29 -28.39 -10.00 17.49
N GLY A 30 -28.02 -8.84 16.94
CA GLY A 30 -27.50 -7.69 17.71
C GLY A 30 -26.00 -7.78 17.97
N GLY A 31 -25.32 -8.72 17.31
CA GLY A 31 -23.88 -8.88 17.24
C GLY A 31 -23.33 -8.40 15.88
N GLY A 32 -22.10 -7.90 15.85
CA GLY A 32 -21.45 -7.49 14.61
C GLY A 32 -19.96 -7.35 14.78
N TRP A 33 -19.22 -7.50 13.70
CA TRP A 33 -17.80 -7.17 13.68
C TRP A 33 -17.46 -6.37 12.43
N TYR A 34 -16.53 -5.45 12.59
CA TYR A 34 -16.02 -4.56 11.57
C TYR A 34 -14.51 -4.57 11.64
N GLU A 35 -13.86 -4.76 10.50
CA GLU A 35 -12.42 -4.66 10.32
C GLU A 35 -12.14 -3.80 9.09
N ASP A 36 -11.35 -2.74 9.27
CA ASP A 36 -10.81 -1.92 8.20
C ASP A 36 -9.29 -1.95 8.29
N ILE A 37 -8.64 -2.44 7.24
CA ILE A 37 -7.20 -2.38 7.11
C ILE A 37 -6.89 -1.52 5.89
N SER A 38 -6.20 -0.40 6.15
CA SER A 38 -5.74 0.50 5.12
C SER A 38 -4.21 0.45 5.01
N TYR A 39 -3.76 0.47 3.76
CA TYR A 39 -2.35 0.43 3.39
C TYR A 39 -2.04 1.68 2.57
N ALA A 40 -0.99 2.40 2.95
CA ALA A 40 -0.54 3.59 2.24
C ALA A 40 0.97 3.55 2.03
N MET A 41 1.42 3.66 0.80
CA MET A 41 2.83 3.64 0.43
C MET A 41 3.21 4.93 -0.26
N PHE A 42 3.91 5.79 0.47
CA PHE A 42 4.40 7.09 0.02
C PHE A 42 5.75 6.89 -0.66
N LEU A 43 5.84 7.26 -1.94
CA LEU A 43 7.03 7.17 -2.77
C LEU A 43 7.55 8.58 -3.05
N TYR A 44 8.58 8.99 -2.33
CA TYR A 44 9.14 10.34 -2.44
C TYR A 44 10.08 10.44 -3.65
N GLY A 45 10.22 11.64 -4.20
CA GLY A 45 11.05 11.90 -5.38
C GLY A 45 12.57 11.76 -5.15
N ASP A 46 13.00 11.64 -3.91
CA ASP A 46 14.39 11.35 -3.52
C ASP A 46 14.68 9.83 -3.41
N PHE A 47 13.73 9.00 -3.87
CA PHE A 47 13.80 7.53 -3.81
C PHE A 47 13.72 6.93 -2.41
N THR A 48 13.27 7.70 -1.42
CA THR A 48 12.84 7.17 -0.12
C THR A 48 11.36 6.79 -0.16
N PHE A 49 10.93 5.89 0.72
CA PHE A 49 9.53 5.57 0.90
C PHE A 49 9.13 5.52 2.38
N LYS A 50 7.83 5.73 2.61
CA LYS A 50 7.16 5.45 3.88
C LYS A 50 5.98 4.53 3.60
N TYR A 51 5.90 3.40 4.29
CA TYR A 51 4.79 2.47 4.22
C TYR A 51 4.03 2.49 5.55
N VAL A 52 2.73 2.72 5.49
CA VAL A 52 1.84 2.85 6.65
C VAL A 52 0.76 1.79 6.54
N VAL A 53 0.56 1.05 7.63
CA VAL A 53 -0.54 0.11 7.81
C VAL A 53 -1.39 0.58 8.97
N GLU A 54 -2.64 0.91 8.72
CA GLU A 54 -3.61 1.28 9.76
C GLU A 54 -4.66 0.19 9.85
N THR A 55 -4.87 -0.35 11.05
CA THR A 55 -5.88 -1.36 11.33
C THR A 55 -6.87 -0.79 12.33
N PHE A 56 -8.15 -0.85 11.99
CA PHE A 56 -9.26 -0.56 12.89
C PHE A 56 -10.16 -1.79 12.99
N ARG A 57 -10.49 -2.19 14.23
CA ARG A 57 -11.43 -3.27 14.49
C ARG A 57 -12.46 -2.83 15.52
N SER A 58 -13.72 -3.13 15.26
CA SER A 58 -14.81 -2.94 16.21
C SER A 58 -15.65 -4.21 16.26
N ILE A 59 -15.97 -4.64 17.46
CA ILE A 59 -16.98 -5.69 17.69
C ILE A 59 -18.15 -5.00 18.38
N SER A 60 -19.38 -5.37 18.07
CA SER A 60 -20.58 -4.97 18.80
C SER A 60 -21.25 -6.25 19.26
N GLY A 61 -21.34 -6.48 20.57
CA GLY A 61 -22.01 -7.66 21.13
C GLY A 61 -21.76 -7.78 22.63
N GLY A 62 -22.81 -7.90 23.44
CA GLY A 62 -22.69 -8.21 24.88
C GLY A 62 -22.07 -7.13 25.78
N GLY A 63 -21.93 -5.88 25.32
CA GLY A 63 -21.75 -4.71 26.17
C GLY A 63 -20.32 -4.27 26.52
N LEU A 64 -19.24 -4.92 26.04
CA LEU A 64 -17.86 -4.57 26.48
C LEU A 64 -16.75 -4.78 25.42
N SER A 65 -16.97 -4.51 24.14
CA SER A 65 -15.89 -4.51 23.15
C SER A 65 -15.36 -3.11 22.92
N MET A 66 -14.14 -2.83 23.40
CA MET A 66 -13.42 -1.62 23.00
C MET A 66 -12.93 -1.76 21.55
N PRO A 67 -13.07 -0.72 20.71
CA PRO A 67 -12.47 -0.73 19.40
C PRO A 67 -10.95 -0.81 19.53
N TYR A 68 -10.33 -1.56 18.63
CA TYR A 68 -8.88 -1.66 18.52
C TYR A 68 -8.41 -0.82 17.34
N GLN A 69 -7.40 0.02 17.58
CA GLN A 69 -6.74 0.79 16.54
C GLN A 69 -5.24 0.59 16.66
N ASN A 70 -4.59 0.28 15.54
CA ASN A 70 -3.14 0.14 15.44
C ASN A 70 -2.63 0.83 14.19
N ARG A 71 -1.39 1.31 14.27
CA ARG A 71 -0.70 2.00 13.19
C ARG A 71 0.76 1.62 13.18
N GLU A 72 1.18 1.00 12.09
CA GLU A 72 2.56 0.58 11.86
C GLU A 72 3.15 1.41 10.73
N GLU A 73 4.40 1.84 10.90
CA GLU A 73 5.13 2.61 9.90
C GLU A 73 6.47 1.93 9.61
N HIS A 74 6.79 1.81 8.32
CA HIS A 74 8.06 1.29 7.83
C HIS A 74 8.68 2.28 6.85
N PHE A 75 10.00 2.33 6.83
CA PHE A 75 10.76 3.28 6.01
C PHE A 75 11.83 2.55 5.21
N GLY A 76 12.33 3.22 4.18
CA GLY A 76 13.45 2.72 3.41
C GLY A 76 13.59 3.41 2.06
N ASN A 77 14.17 2.70 1.10
CA ASN A 77 14.41 3.17 -0.26
C ASN A 77 13.68 2.32 -1.28
N TRP A 78 13.32 2.93 -2.41
CA TRP A 78 12.71 2.22 -3.52
C TRP A 78 13.47 2.45 -4.81
N LYS A 79 13.42 1.47 -5.71
CA LYS A 79 13.99 1.57 -7.06
C LYS A 79 13.15 0.84 -8.08
N ILE A 80 13.29 1.23 -9.34
CA ILE A 80 12.70 0.52 -10.47
C ILE A 80 13.79 -0.24 -11.22
N THR A 81 13.52 -1.50 -11.53
CA THR A 81 14.34 -2.29 -12.47
C THR A 81 13.48 -2.80 -13.62
N TYR A 82 14.13 -3.09 -14.75
CA TYR A 82 13.49 -3.67 -15.92
C TYR A 82 14.30 -4.87 -16.38
N GLU A 83 13.70 -6.05 -16.26
CA GLU A 83 14.35 -7.34 -16.46
C GLU A 83 13.36 -8.26 -17.20
N ASN A 84 13.81 -8.98 -18.22
CA ASN A 84 12.98 -9.94 -18.97
C ASN A 84 11.65 -9.35 -19.49
N PHE A 85 11.69 -8.10 -19.99
CA PHE A 85 10.52 -7.36 -20.46
C PHE A 85 9.48 -6.99 -19.39
N THR A 86 9.83 -7.16 -18.12
CA THR A 86 8.96 -6.88 -16.98
C THR A 86 9.55 -5.76 -16.12
N THR A 87 8.71 -4.83 -15.68
CA THR A 87 9.10 -3.74 -14.78
C THR A 87 8.86 -4.18 -13.34
N TYR A 88 9.84 -3.95 -12.48
CA TYR A 88 9.77 -4.27 -11.06
C TYR A 88 10.01 -3.03 -10.21
N ILE A 89 9.29 -2.94 -9.10
CA ILE A 89 9.63 -2.07 -7.97
C ILE A 89 10.29 -2.91 -6.88
N THR A 90 11.40 -2.43 -6.34
CA THR A 90 12.06 -3.05 -5.19
C THR A 90 12.10 -2.06 -4.05
N PHE A 91 11.62 -2.49 -2.90
CA PHE A 91 11.74 -1.81 -1.61
C PHE A 91 12.89 -2.43 -0.84
N THR A 92 13.77 -1.59 -0.30
CA THR A 92 14.79 -1.95 0.66
C THR A 92 14.46 -1.23 1.96
N PHE A 93 14.12 -1.99 3.00
CA PHE A 93 13.77 -1.45 4.31
C PHE A 93 15.02 -1.08 5.11
N GLU A 94 14.85 -0.36 6.23
CA GLU A 94 15.95 0.05 7.12
C GLU A 94 16.74 -1.13 7.70
N ASP A 95 16.10 -2.30 7.85
CA ASP A 95 16.74 -3.55 8.29
C ASP A 95 17.46 -4.30 7.14
N TYR A 96 17.57 -3.67 5.96
CA TYR A 96 18.09 -4.22 4.71
C TYR A 96 17.28 -5.38 4.11
N SER A 97 16.12 -5.72 4.68
CA SER A 97 15.20 -6.64 4.02
C SER A 97 14.71 -6.04 2.72
N GLN A 98 14.42 -6.91 1.74
CA GLN A 98 14.00 -6.50 0.41
C GLN A 98 12.69 -7.16 0.00
N GLN A 99 11.85 -6.36 -0.65
CA GLN A 99 10.63 -6.83 -1.28
C GLN A 99 10.61 -6.36 -2.74
N LYS A 100 10.45 -7.30 -3.68
CA LYS A 100 10.41 -7.02 -5.12
C LYS A 100 9.06 -7.44 -5.67
N TYR A 101 8.41 -6.52 -6.37
CA TYR A 101 7.10 -6.73 -6.97
C TYR A 101 7.13 -6.36 -8.45
N GLU A 102 6.48 -7.16 -9.29
CA GLU A 102 6.10 -6.70 -10.62
C GLU A 102 5.21 -5.46 -10.48
N THR A 103 5.43 -4.47 -11.34
CA THR A 103 4.69 -3.21 -11.27
C THR A 103 4.30 -2.70 -12.65
N GLN A 104 3.07 -2.23 -12.78
CA GLN A 104 2.52 -1.75 -14.04
C GLN A 104 1.60 -0.55 -13.81
N ASN A 105 1.81 0.51 -14.58
CA ASN A 105 0.88 1.63 -14.62
C ASN A 105 -0.35 1.23 -15.43
N LEU A 106 -1.53 1.24 -14.81
CA LEU A 106 -2.80 0.88 -15.45
C LEU A 106 -3.57 2.10 -16.00
N GLY A 107 -2.99 3.31 -15.95
CA GLY A 107 -3.66 4.56 -16.31
C GLY A 107 -4.54 5.10 -15.18
N THR A 108 -5.22 6.24 -15.41
CA THR A 108 -6.26 6.83 -14.52
C THR A 108 -6.02 6.78 -13.01
N GLY A 109 -4.77 6.95 -12.56
CA GLY A 109 -4.44 6.86 -11.13
C GLY A 109 -4.47 5.44 -10.55
N LEU A 110 -4.36 4.40 -11.37
CA LEU A 110 -4.28 3.00 -10.94
C LEU A 110 -2.87 2.44 -11.18
N GLN A 111 -2.38 1.66 -10.23
CA GLN A 111 -1.08 1.00 -10.26
C GLN A 111 -1.22 -0.46 -9.87
N LYS A 112 -0.83 -1.39 -10.73
CA LYS A 112 -0.64 -2.79 -10.32
C LYS A 112 0.70 -2.91 -9.61
N MET A 113 0.73 -3.57 -8.46
CA MET A 113 1.95 -3.93 -7.74
C MET A 113 1.75 -5.31 -7.10
N GLY A 114 2.47 -6.30 -7.60
CA GLY A 114 2.22 -7.72 -7.29
C GLY A 114 0.82 -8.13 -7.73
N GLU A 115 0.10 -8.81 -6.84
CA GLU A 115 -1.27 -9.29 -7.08
C GLU A 115 -2.36 -8.22 -6.85
N HIS A 116 -1.98 -7.01 -6.40
CA HIS A 116 -2.93 -5.98 -6.00
C HIS A 116 -2.92 -4.79 -6.97
N THR A 117 -4.10 -4.17 -7.12
CA THR A 117 -4.26 -2.88 -7.79
C THR A 117 -4.44 -1.80 -6.74
N TRP A 118 -3.58 -0.79 -6.81
CA TRP A 118 -3.51 0.33 -5.88
C TRP A 118 -4.03 1.61 -6.54
N ASN A 119 -4.67 2.45 -5.74
CA ASN A 119 -5.00 3.81 -6.16
C ASN A 119 -3.78 4.72 -5.91
N ARG A 120 -3.38 5.47 -6.94
CA ARG A 120 -2.20 6.33 -6.96
C ARG A 120 -2.62 7.79 -6.93
N TYR A 121 -2.24 8.49 -5.87
CA TYR A 121 -2.53 9.91 -5.65
C TYR A 121 -1.25 10.72 -5.54
N LEU A 122 -1.36 12.05 -5.66
CA LEU A 122 -0.27 12.95 -5.28
C LEU A 122 -0.10 12.95 -3.76
N ILE A 123 1.14 13.07 -3.31
CA ILE A 123 1.42 13.43 -1.91
C ILE A 123 1.09 14.92 -1.78
N THR A 124 0.20 15.26 -0.85
CA THR A 124 -0.23 16.63 -0.52
C THR A 124 0.42 17.09 0.76
#